data_AF-A0A2A8BI32-F1
#
_entry.id   AF-A0A2A8BI32-F1
#
_cell.length_a   1.000
_cell.length_b   1.000
_cell.length_c   1.000
_cell.angle_alpha   90.00
_cell.angle_beta   90.00
_cell.angle_gamma   90.00
#
_symmetry.space_group_name_H-M   'P 1'
#
loop_
_entity.id
_entity.type
_entity.pdbx_description
1 polymer ?
#
loop_
_entity_poly.entity_id
_entity_poly.type
_entity_poly.pdbx_seq_one_letter_code
_entity_poly.pdbx_strand_id
1 'polypeptide(L)' 'MEQVIQEFFSPNKNYKVQIIERKDGLYTTEAYRWMEDCGYEFWSYISQGLTLIDSEEHARKIAMEQLKECSRDEF' A
#
# COMPACT_ATOMS: atom_id res chain seq x y z
N MET A 1 -16.91 -5.53 -5.77
CA MET A 1 -16.31 -4.31 -5.20
C MET A 1 -14.83 -4.60 -5.10
N GLU A 2 -13.97 -3.60 -5.18
CA GLU A 2 -12.56 -3.78 -4.82
C GLU A 2 -12.49 -3.93 -3.30
N GLN A 3 -11.86 -4.99 -2.82
CA GLN A 3 -11.79 -5.32 -1.40
C GLN A 3 -10.36 -5.24 -0.92
N VAL A 4 -10.13 -4.50 0.16
CA VAL A 4 -8.85 -4.53 0.87
C VAL A 4 -8.75 -5.86 1.61
N ILE A 5 -7.79 -6.69 1.21
CA ILE A 5 -7.56 -8.00 1.81
C ILE A 5 -6.58 -7.89 2.98
N GLN A 6 -5.57 -7.04 2.84
CA GLN A 6 -4.52 -6.90 3.84
C GLN A 6 -3.84 -5.54 3.77
N GLU A 7 -3.43 -5.03 4.92
CA GLU A 7 -2.67 -3.79 5.07
C GLU A 7 -1.31 -4.06 5.76
N PHE A 8 -0.28 -3.37 5.30
CA PHE A 8 1.06 -3.36 5.89
C PHE A 8 1.43 -1.94 6.27
N PHE A 9 2.09 -1.78 7.42
CA PHE A 9 2.49 -0.48 7.95
C PHE A 9 4.00 -0.44 8.16
N SER A 10 4.60 0.72 7.93
CA SER A 10 5.98 0.96 8.31
C SER A 10 6.11 0.97 9.85
N PRO A 11 7.31 0.73 10.41
CA PRO A 11 7.53 0.71 11.86
C PRO A 11 7.08 2.00 12.56
N ASN A 12 7.30 3.16 11.91
CA ASN A 12 6.91 4.47 12.41
C ASN A 12 5.43 4.82 12.11
N LYS A 13 4.71 3.94 11.40
CA LYS A 13 3.32 4.12 10.95
C LYS A 13 3.06 5.35 10.07
N ASN A 14 4.11 5.97 9.52
CA ASN A 14 3.99 7.05 8.55
C ASN A 14 3.64 6.57 7.15
N TYR A 15 3.78 5.27 6.87
CA TYR A 15 3.47 4.70 5.57
C TYR A 15 2.65 3.44 5.74
N LYS A 16 1.75 3.21 4.78
CA LYS A 16 1.07 1.93 4.63
C LYS A 16 1.00 1.51 3.17
N VAL A 17 0.94 0.21 2.96
CA VAL A 17 0.60 -0.39 1.66
C VAL A 17 -0.53 -1.36 1.86
N GLN A 18 -1.57 -1.28 1.03
CA GLN A 18 -2.72 -2.19 1.06
C GLN A 18 -2.75 -3.07 -0.19
N ILE A 19 -3.17 -4.31 -0.01
CA ILE A 19 -3.47 -5.25 -1.10
C ILE A 19 -4.98 -5.21 -1.35
N ILE A 20 -5.33 -5.01 -2.61
CA ILE A 20 -6.71 -4.90 -3.07
C ILE A 20 -6.98 -6.03 -4.05
N GLU A 21 -7.96 -6.87 -3.71
CA GLU A 21 -8.53 -7.85 -4.63
C GLU A 21 -9.56 -7.18 -5.53
N ARG A 22 -9.41 -7.40 -6.83
CA ARG A 22 -10.31 -6.91 -7.86
C ARG A 22 -11.37 -7.96 -8.19
N LYS A 23 -12.42 -7.54 -8.88
CA LYS A 23 -13.50 -8.44 -9.33
C LYS A 23 -13.02 -9.55 -10.27
N ASP A 24 -11.89 -9.34 -10.93
CA ASP A 24 -11.28 -10.27 -11.88
C ASP A 24 -10.40 -11.35 -11.19
N GLY A 25 -10.32 -11.34 -9.85
CA GLY A 25 -9.50 -12.28 -9.07
C GLY A 25 -8.01 -11.94 -9.07
N LEU A 26 -7.62 -10.82 -9.70
CA LEU A 26 -6.27 -10.29 -9.63
C LEU A 26 -6.16 -9.30 -8.47
N TYR A 27 -4.92 -9.08 -8.06
CA TYR A 27 -4.55 -8.22 -6.95
C TYR A 27 -3.82 -6.99 -7.46
N THR A 28 -3.98 -5.90 -6.73
CA THR A 28 -3.21 -4.67 -6.88
C THR A 28 -2.72 -4.20 -5.52
N THR A 29 -1.64 -3.41 -5.49
CA THR A 29 -1.12 -2.81 -4.27
C THR A 29 -1.22 -1.30 -4.35
N GLU A 30 -1.56 -0.65 -3.25
CA GLU A 30 -1.61 0.81 -3.16
C GLU A 30 -0.86 1.30 -1.93
N ALA A 31 0.02 2.27 -2.13
CA ALA A 31 0.85 2.89 -1.10
C ALA A 31 0.29 4.25 -0.68
N TYR A 32 0.34 4.51 0.62
CA TYR A 32 -0.14 5.74 1.25
C TYR A 32 0.85 6.26 2.29
N ARG A 33 0.86 7.58 2.46
CA ARG A 33 1.61 8.31 3.48
C ARG A 33 0.64 8.90 4.50
N TRP A 34 0.96 8.81 5.78
CA TRP A 34 0.26 9.53 6.84
C TRP A 34 0.69 11.00 6.80
N MET A 35 -0.30 11.89 6.75
CA MET A 35 -0.09 13.34 6.74
C MET A 35 -1.03 13.98 7.76
N GLU A 36 -0.52 15.00 8.45
CA GLU A 36 -1.33 15.92 9.24
C GLU A 36 -1.17 17.32 8.63
N ASP A 37 -2.25 17.91 8.13
CA ASP A 37 -2.25 19.27 7.59
C ASP A 37 -3.37 20.09 8.24
N CYS A 38 -3.01 21.23 8.83
CA CYS A 38 -3.95 22.14 9.51
C CYS A 38 -4.85 21.45 10.56
N GLY A 39 -4.34 20.42 11.26
CA GLY A 39 -5.10 19.63 12.25
C GLY A 39 -5.99 18.54 11.66
N TYR A 40 -5.90 18.27 10.35
CA TYR A 40 -6.56 17.14 9.70
C TYR A 40 -5.57 16.01 9.44
N GLU A 41 -5.88 14.84 9.98
CA GLU A 41 -5.11 13.61 9.84
C GLU A 41 -5.68 12.75 8.70
N PHE A 42 -4.85 12.40 7.72
CA PHE A 42 -5.29 11.59 6.58
C PHE A 42 -4.18 10.73 5.95
N TRP A 43 -4.61 9.67 5.28
CA TRP A 43 -3.75 8.87 4.40
C TRP A 43 -3.73 9.48 3.00
N SER A 44 -2.61 10.11 2.63
CA SER A 44 -2.38 10.60 1.28
C SER A 44 -1.93 9.47 0.36
N TYR A 45 -2.58 9.32 -0.78
CA TYR A 45 -2.15 8.39 -1.83
C TYR A 45 -0.74 8.75 -2.33
N ILE A 46 0.12 7.74 -2.48
CA ILE A 46 1.48 7.88 -3.05
C ILE A 46 1.50 7.29 -4.45
N SER A 47 1.22 5.98 -4.54
CA SER A 47 1.35 5.23 -5.79
C SER A 47 0.59 3.91 -5.74
N GLN A 48 0.18 3.44 -6.91
CA GLN A 48 -0.33 2.09 -7.12
C GLN A 48 0.77 1.24 -7.76
N GLY A 49 0.85 -0.04 -7.38
CA GLY A 49 1.69 -1.01 -8.04
C GLY A 49 1.37 -1.06 -9.54
N LEU A 50 2.39 -0.97 -10.39
CA LEU A 50 2.23 -0.87 -11.85
C LEU A 50 1.71 -2.16 -12.50
N THR A 51 1.71 -3.27 -11.76
CA THR A 51 1.43 -4.60 -12.28
C THR A 51 0.21 -5.20 -11.60
N LEU A 52 -0.66 -5.81 -12.40
CA LEU A 52 -1.69 -6.73 -11.89
C LEU A 52 -1.00 -8.02 -11.43
N ILE A 53 -1.42 -8.52 -10.27
CA ILE A 53 -0.76 -9.64 -9.60
C ILE A 53 -1.74 -10.81 -9.54
N ASP A 54 -1.29 -12.01 -9.90
CA ASP A 54 -2.14 -13.20 -10.02
C ASP A 54 -2.37 -13.93 -8.68
N SER A 55 -1.52 -13.70 -7.68
CA SER A 55 -1.49 -14.47 -6.43
C SER A 55 -1.34 -13.57 -5.21
N GLU A 56 -2.08 -13.87 -4.13
CA GLU A 56 -1.99 -13.13 -2.86
C GLU A 56 -0.58 -13.14 -2.28
N GLU A 57 0.11 -14.29 -2.31
CA GLU A 57 1.50 -14.39 -1.81
C GLU A 57 2.45 -13.47 -2.58
N HIS A 58 2.28 -13.39 -3.90
CA HIS A 58 3.06 -12.48 -4.73
C HIS A 58 2.70 -11.03 -4.42
N ALA A 59 1.41 -10.73 -4.20
CA ALA A 59 0.93 -9.41 -3.81
C ALA A 59 1.51 -8.96 -2.47
N ARG A 60 1.62 -9.87 -1.49
CA ARG A 60 2.31 -9.60 -0.21
C ARG A 60 3.76 -9.23 -0.38
N LYS A 61 4.49 -9.98 -1.22
CA LYS A 61 5.90 -9.68 -1.49
C LYS A 61 6.06 -8.31 -2.14
N ILE A 62 5.25 -7.98 -3.14
CA ILE A 62 5.27 -6.67 -3.81
C ILE A 62 4.88 -5.56 -2.83
N ALA A 63 3.85 -5.76 -2.02
CA ALA A 63 3.41 -4.78 -1.02
C ALA A 63 4.52 -4.45 0.00
N MET A 64 5.24 -5.48 0.47
CA MET A 64 6.36 -5.30 1.40
C MET A 64 7.54 -4.55 0.76
N GLU A 65 7.90 -4.88 -0.48
CA GLU A 65 8.96 -4.17 -1.21
C GLU A 65 8.56 -2.71 -1.47
N GLN A 66 7.33 -2.47 -1.92
CA GLN A 66 6.81 -1.11 -2.15
C GLN A 66 6.77 -0.29 -0.85
N LEU A 67 6.41 -0.90 0.28
CA LEU A 67 6.43 -0.25 1.59
C LEU A 67 7.86 0.11 1.99
N LYS A 68 8.81 -0.80 1.77
CA LYS A 68 10.23 -0.57 2.04
C LYS A 68 10.79 0.56 1.18
N GLU A 69 10.46 0.60 -0.11
CA GLU A 69 10.83 1.69 -1.02
C GLU A 69 10.24 3.03 -0.58
N CYS A 70 8.94 3.10 -0.26
CA CYS A 70 8.32 4.34 0.22
C CYS A 70 8.93 4.84 1.53
N SER A 71 9.26 3.92 2.46
CA SER A 71 9.90 4.27 3.73
C SER A 71 11.39 4.60 3.62
N ARG A 72 12.02 4.32 2.46
CA ARG A 72 13.44 4.57 2.23
C ARG A 72 13.74 6.05 1.98
N ASP A 73 12.75 6.82 1.53
CA ASP A 73 12.84 8.27 1.31
C ASP A 73 12.95 9.07 2.64
N GLU A 74 12.79 8.42 3.80
CA GLU A 74 12.98 9.02 5.13
C GLU A 74 14.35 8.70 5.81
N PHE A 75 15.34 8.15 5.07
CA PHE A 75 16.70 7.88 5.58
C PHE A 75 17.76 8.87 5.08
#